data_AF-A0A1R1PSY4-F1
#
_entry.id   AF-A0A1R1PSY4-F1
#
_cell.length_a   1.000
_cell.length_b   1.000
_cell.length_c   1.000
_cell.angle_alpha   90.00
_cell.angle_beta   90.00
_cell.angle_gamma   90.00
#
_symmetry.space_group_name_H-M   'P 1'
#
loop_
_entity.id
_entity.type
_entity.pdbx_description
1 polymer ?
#
loop_
_entity_poly.entity_id
_entity_poly.type
_entity_poly.pdbx_seq_one_letter_code
_entity_poly.pdbx_strand_id
1 'polypeptide(L)'
;MDEEKNTETPGFFDKIINKIKGGNYIKGKDKSVAFTSQIAILNNIPCEKSSKRQECRSNTNTNTNTADMRTFERGKYEFEEFVSMGNPLNVMVYDINANGKMDLLVSFTDPNDSSKTKLKLLYNNLYIDAFFLDTIFSPGANSTLAAISGSDKTYITGFVGPTFKAVLNDKAGDYHMYSAVQVPSTSYRPLTLPTTIIGLGRTNNYISHFYAGYSSLSQELRGGVRLFEGIIPNSKLVVYPLTDRGDGSSSAWKLMLFLNENSNVLYICATFSVLMLLLTIVIFVLYKIEAGYDKREKLEQLHAINFDAL
;
A
#
# COMPACT_ATOMS: atom_id res chain seq x y z
N MET A 1 29.63 -0.86 33.77
CA MET A 1 29.07 0.50 33.73
C MET A 1 29.91 1.23 32.72
N ASP A 2 29.60 1.05 31.44
CA ASP A 2 30.18 1.80 30.32
C ASP A 2 29.11 1.78 29.22
N GLU A 3 28.32 2.86 29.15
CA GLU A 3 27.38 3.13 28.07
C GLU A 3 28.16 3.65 26.86
N GLU A 4 28.30 2.82 25.85
CA GLU A 4 28.79 3.25 24.54
C GLU A 4 27.66 3.99 23.81
N LYS A 5 27.68 5.31 23.89
CA LYS A 5 26.79 6.19 23.12
C LYS A 5 27.13 6.07 21.63
N ASN A 6 26.34 5.27 20.91
CA ASN A 6 26.33 5.24 19.46
C ASN A 6 25.74 6.56 18.92
N THR A 7 26.60 7.55 18.67
CA THR A 7 26.23 8.73 17.88
C THR A 7 26.20 8.34 16.41
N GLU A 8 25.06 7.82 15.95
CA GLU A 8 24.82 7.61 14.53
C GLU A 8 24.81 8.96 13.81
N THR A 9 25.85 9.22 13.04
CA THR A 9 25.86 10.32 12.07
C THR A 9 24.76 10.07 11.05
N PRO A 10 23.86 11.03 10.77
CA PRO A 10 22.76 10.83 9.84
C PRO A 10 23.31 10.46 8.46
N GLY A 11 22.83 9.35 7.93
CA GLY A 11 23.25 8.82 6.63
C GLY A 11 22.99 9.83 5.51
N PHE A 12 23.65 9.63 4.37
CA PHE A 12 23.49 10.45 3.17
C PHE A 12 22.00 10.62 2.79
N PHE A 13 21.19 9.56 2.95
CA PHE A 13 19.75 9.59 2.72
C PHE A 13 18.98 10.41 3.76
N ASP A 14 19.35 10.40 5.04
CA ASP A 14 18.70 11.25 6.05
C ASP A 14 18.97 12.75 5.82
N LYS A 15 20.17 13.09 5.35
CA LYS A 15 20.49 14.47 4.95
C LYS A 15 19.66 14.92 3.73
N ILE A 16 19.40 14.01 2.79
CA ILE A 16 18.53 14.27 1.63
C ILE A 16 17.08 14.41 2.09
N ILE A 17 16.58 13.47 2.90
CA ILE A 17 15.20 13.47 3.43
C ILE A 17 14.93 14.73 4.25
N ASN A 18 15.86 15.14 5.14
CA ASN A 18 15.69 16.34 5.95
C ASN A 18 15.76 17.63 5.12
N LYS A 19 16.52 17.64 4.02
CA LYS A 19 16.53 18.75 3.05
C LYS A 19 15.26 18.79 2.20
N ILE A 20 14.61 17.64 2.01
CA ILE A 20 13.35 17.46 1.27
C ILE A 20 12.12 17.80 2.13
N LYS A 21 12.15 17.52 3.44
CA LYS A 21 11.07 17.85 4.41
C LYS A 21 10.79 19.36 4.55
N GLY A 22 11.68 20.23 4.06
CA GLY A 22 11.44 21.67 3.93
C GLY A 22 10.63 22.06 2.69
N GLY A 23 10.10 21.09 1.93
CA GLY A 23 9.28 21.34 0.76
C GLY A 23 7.97 22.07 1.08
N ASN A 24 7.62 23.04 0.24
CA ASN A 24 6.37 23.79 0.36
C ASN A 24 5.16 22.83 0.32
N TYR A 25 4.33 22.92 1.35
CA TYR A 25 3.08 22.16 1.48
C TYR A 25 2.03 22.69 0.50
N ILE A 26 1.41 21.79 -0.26
CA ILE A 26 0.44 22.16 -1.28
C ILE A 26 -0.97 22.08 -0.68
N LYS A 27 -1.66 23.23 -0.61
CA LYS A 27 -3.12 23.29 -0.42
C LYS A 27 -3.76 23.35 -1.80
N GLY A 28 -4.40 22.26 -2.24
CA GLY A 28 -5.26 22.32 -3.42
C GLY A 28 -6.36 23.35 -3.19
N LYS A 29 -6.36 24.43 -3.97
CA LYS A 29 -7.47 25.37 -4.04
C LYS A 29 -8.20 25.13 -5.35
N ASP A 30 -9.52 24.99 -5.27
CA ASP A 30 -10.42 25.11 -6.43
C ASP A 30 -10.31 26.55 -6.95
N LYS A 31 -9.39 26.79 -7.88
CA LYS A 31 -9.37 28.04 -8.64
C LYS A 31 -9.37 27.70 -10.12
N SER A 32 -10.34 28.25 -10.83
CA SER A 32 -10.42 28.34 -12.28
C SER A 32 -9.33 29.27 -12.82
N VAL A 33 -8.05 28.92 -12.62
CA VAL A 33 -6.93 29.63 -13.22
C VAL A 33 -6.92 29.31 -14.71
N ALA A 34 -6.71 30.32 -15.56
CA ALA A 34 -6.58 30.12 -16.99
C ALA A 34 -5.44 29.11 -17.26
N PHE A 35 -5.78 28.04 -17.99
CA PHE A 35 -4.94 26.87 -18.21
C PHE A 35 -3.69 27.21 -19.06
N THR A 36 -2.59 27.66 -18.43
CA THR A 36 -1.35 28.03 -19.13
C THR A 36 -0.16 27.11 -18.88
N SER A 37 -0.28 26.10 -18.00
CA SER A 37 0.83 25.17 -17.73
C SER A 37 0.98 24.10 -18.84
N GLN A 38 2.24 23.78 -19.19
CA GLN A 38 2.59 22.69 -20.11
C GLN A 38 2.35 21.29 -19.49
N ILE A 39 2.34 21.20 -18.16
CA ILE A 39 1.94 19.99 -17.43
C ILE A 39 0.45 20.09 -17.09
N ALA A 40 -0.27 18.99 -17.30
CA ALA A 40 -1.67 18.84 -16.91
C ALA A 40 -1.88 17.50 -16.18
N ILE A 41 -2.65 17.53 -15.09
CA ILE A 41 -3.20 16.31 -14.50
C ILE A 41 -4.50 16.00 -15.25
N LEU A 42 -4.69 14.75 -15.62
CA LEU A 42 -5.93 14.29 -16.24
C LEU A 42 -6.75 13.49 -15.23
N ASN A 43 -8.03 13.82 -15.11
CA ASN A 43 -9.00 13.10 -14.33
C ASN A 43 -9.68 12.04 -15.21
N ASN A 44 -9.70 10.80 -14.71
CA ASN A 44 -10.47 9.71 -15.31
C ASN A 44 -11.95 9.84 -14.93
N ILE A 45 -12.79 10.30 -15.86
CA ILE A 45 -14.22 10.56 -15.63
C ILE A 45 -15.10 9.67 -16.52
N PRO A 46 -16.30 9.27 -16.06
CA PRO A 46 -17.28 8.63 -16.92
C PRO A 46 -17.64 9.54 -18.10
N CYS A 47 -17.77 8.96 -19.30
CA CYS A 47 -18.06 9.70 -20.52
C CYS A 47 -19.37 10.49 -20.46
N GLU A 48 -20.35 10.04 -19.67
CA GLU A 48 -21.62 10.75 -19.46
C GLU A 48 -21.43 12.11 -18.79
N LYS A 49 -20.41 12.24 -17.94
CA LYS A 49 -20.11 13.45 -17.16
C LYS A 49 -19.05 14.33 -17.83
N SER A 50 -18.49 13.91 -18.96
CA SER A 50 -17.44 14.67 -19.65
C SER A 50 -18.02 15.77 -20.53
N SER A 51 -17.33 16.90 -20.57
CA SER A 51 -17.58 17.97 -21.55
C SER A 51 -17.38 17.51 -22.99
N LYS A 52 -16.57 16.44 -23.19
CA LYS A 52 -16.22 15.83 -24.48
C LYS A 52 -17.02 14.55 -24.79
N ARG A 53 -18.27 14.45 -24.31
CA ARG A 53 -19.14 13.28 -24.51
C ARG A 53 -19.24 12.79 -25.96
N GLN A 54 -19.14 13.71 -26.94
CA GLN A 54 -19.20 13.39 -28.36
C GLN A 54 -17.94 12.68 -28.87
N GLU A 55 -16.77 12.93 -28.28
CA GLU A 55 -15.51 12.22 -28.59
C GLU A 55 -15.51 10.78 -28.02
N CYS A 56 -16.27 10.53 -26.95
CA CYS A 56 -16.49 9.19 -26.41
C CYS A 56 -17.42 8.31 -27.26
N ARG A 57 -18.13 8.88 -28.23
CA ARG A 57 -18.94 8.09 -29.17
C ARG A 57 -18.03 7.60 -30.28
N SER A 58 -17.76 6.30 -30.30
CA SER A 58 -17.26 5.66 -31.53
C SER A 58 -18.17 6.06 -32.68
N ASN A 59 -17.59 6.34 -33.85
CA ASN A 59 -18.24 6.87 -35.06
C ASN A 59 -19.26 5.90 -35.70
N THR A 60 -19.75 4.94 -34.93
CA THR A 60 -20.74 3.93 -35.31
C THR A 60 -22.11 4.40 -34.84
N ASN A 61 -23.07 4.48 -35.77
CA ASN A 61 -24.51 4.72 -35.55
C ASN A 61 -25.20 3.60 -34.75
N THR A 62 -24.55 3.07 -33.73
CA THR A 62 -25.07 2.05 -32.83
C THR A 62 -25.29 2.70 -31.47
N ASN A 63 -26.49 2.56 -30.93
CA ASN A 63 -26.86 2.93 -29.57
C ASN A 63 -26.11 2.03 -28.56
N THR A 64 -24.78 2.12 -28.56
CA THR A 64 -23.93 1.48 -27.56
C THR A 64 -24.02 2.30 -26.29
N ASN A 65 -24.36 1.65 -25.19
CA ASN A 65 -24.51 2.31 -23.89
C ASN A 65 -23.17 2.96 -23.51
N THR A 66 -23.12 4.29 -23.62
CA THR A 66 -21.94 5.09 -23.27
C THR A 66 -21.68 5.16 -21.75
N ALA A 67 -22.54 4.53 -20.95
CA ALA A 67 -22.56 4.61 -19.49
C ALA A 67 -21.29 4.04 -18.84
N ASP A 68 -20.73 2.96 -19.41
CA ASP A 68 -19.56 2.29 -18.85
C ASP A 68 -18.22 2.78 -19.42
N MET A 69 -18.25 3.66 -20.43
CA MET A 69 -17.04 4.22 -21.01
C MET A 69 -16.50 5.37 -20.15
N ARG A 70 -15.17 5.47 -20.09
CA ARG A 70 -14.47 6.53 -19.36
C ARG A 70 -13.50 7.26 -20.28
N THR A 71 -13.29 8.54 -20.00
CA THR A 71 -12.37 9.40 -20.72
C THR A 71 -11.51 10.20 -19.75
N PHE A 72 -10.46 10.80 -20.27
CA PHE A 72 -9.57 11.67 -19.53
C PHE A 72 -9.87 13.12 -19.87
N GLU A 73 -10.17 13.91 -18.85
CA GLU A 73 -10.37 15.35 -18.97
C GLU A 73 -9.37 16.08 -18.07
N ARG A 74 -8.91 17.27 -18.45
CA ARG A 74 -7.99 18.05 -17.62
C ARG A 74 -8.63 18.29 -16.25
N GLY A 75 -7.93 17.91 -15.19
CA GLY A 75 -8.43 18.01 -13.82
C GLY A 75 -8.53 19.47 -13.38
N LYS A 76 -9.44 19.75 -12.44
CA LYS A 76 -9.59 21.07 -11.81
C LYS A 76 -8.41 21.44 -10.91
N TYR A 77 -7.69 20.43 -10.41
CA TYR A 77 -6.49 20.62 -9.61
C TYR A 77 -5.31 20.86 -10.54
N GLU A 78 -5.05 22.12 -10.87
CA GLU A 78 -3.72 22.52 -11.32
C GLU A 78 -2.88 22.82 -10.08
N PHE A 79 -1.70 22.20 -9.98
CA PHE A 79 -0.73 22.63 -9.00
C PHE A 79 -0.36 24.08 -9.36
N GLU A 80 -0.61 25.05 -8.46
CA GLU A 80 -0.19 26.44 -8.66
C GLU A 80 1.31 26.49 -8.99
N GLU A 81 2.07 25.55 -8.45
CA GLU A 81 3.47 25.36 -8.73
C GLU A 81 3.76 25.04 -10.20
N PHE A 82 2.90 24.31 -10.93
CA PHE A 82 3.07 24.04 -12.37
C PHE A 82 2.95 25.28 -13.22
N VAL A 83 2.16 26.25 -12.80
CA VAL A 83 2.02 27.54 -13.50
C VAL A 83 3.26 28.42 -13.25
N SER A 84 3.87 28.31 -12.06
CA SER A 84 5.10 29.04 -11.70
C SER A 84 6.41 28.38 -12.17
N MET A 85 6.37 27.10 -12.53
CA MET A 85 7.54 26.36 -13.02
C MET A 85 7.78 26.73 -14.48
N GLY A 86 9.01 27.14 -14.82
CA GLY A 86 9.40 27.58 -16.16
C GLY A 86 9.18 26.52 -17.25
N ASN A 87 10.23 25.81 -17.65
CA ASN A 87 10.13 24.77 -18.69
C ASN A 87 10.28 23.36 -18.07
N PRO A 88 9.17 22.64 -17.80
CA PRO A 88 9.24 21.28 -17.27
C PRO A 88 9.77 20.29 -18.31
N LEU A 89 10.78 19.51 -17.93
CA LEU A 89 11.45 18.54 -18.80
C LEU A 89 10.91 17.12 -18.63
N ASN A 90 10.73 16.67 -17.39
CA ASN A 90 10.24 15.33 -17.06
C ASN A 90 9.46 15.35 -15.75
N VAL A 91 8.47 14.47 -15.64
CA VAL A 91 7.71 14.19 -14.42
C VAL A 91 7.90 12.72 -14.07
N MET A 92 8.31 12.45 -12.85
CA MET A 92 8.41 11.12 -12.28
C MET A 92 7.41 10.99 -11.14
N VAL A 93 6.77 9.84 -11.04
CA VAL A 93 5.79 9.57 -9.99
C VAL A 93 6.43 8.59 -9.01
N TYR A 94 6.40 8.90 -7.71
CA TYR A 94 7.02 8.07 -6.68
C TYR A 94 6.34 8.30 -5.33
N ASP A 95 6.13 7.25 -4.53
CA ASP A 95 5.64 7.37 -3.16
C ASP A 95 6.82 7.56 -2.20
N ILE A 96 7.16 8.81 -1.89
CA ILE A 96 8.35 9.14 -1.08
C ILE A 96 8.13 8.82 0.39
N ASN A 97 6.88 8.92 0.85
CA ASN A 97 6.52 8.72 2.25
C ASN A 97 6.07 7.29 2.56
N ALA A 98 6.11 6.38 1.57
CA ALA A 98 5.62 5.01 1.66
C ALA A 98 4.18 4.92 2.25
N ASN A 99 3.33 5.89 1.91
CA ASN A 99 1.99 6.03 2.48
C ASN A 99 0.87 5.63 1.49
N GLY A 100 1.23 5.10 0.32
CA GLY A 100 0.33 4.74 -0.77
C GLY A 100 -0.15 5.92 -1.61
N LYS A 101 0.29 7.15 -1.30
CA LYS A 101 0.00 8.34 -2.09
C LYS A 101 1.20 8.65 -2.97
N MET A 102 0.95 8.61 -4.27
CA MET A 102 1.96 8.91 -5.27
C MET A 102 2.27 10.40 -5.31
N ASP A 103 3.51 10.78 -4.98
CA ASP A 103 4.05 12.12 -5.11
C ASP A 103 4.66 12.34 -6.51
N LEU A 104 4.92 13.61 -6.85
CA LEU A 104 5.46 13.99 -8.16
C LEU A 104 6.83 14.65 -8.03
N LEU A 105 7.81 14.08 -8.71
CA LEU A 105 9.14 14.64 -8.84
C LEU A 105 9.32 15.24 -10.24
N VAL A 106 9.49 16.55 -10.30
CA VAL A 106 9.52 17.29 -11.57
C VAL A 106 10.90 17.86 -11.80
N SER A 107 11.51 17.50 -12.93
CA SER A 107 12.69 18.17 -13.45
C SER A 107 12.28 19.30 -14.38
N PHE A 108 12.84 20.48 -14.19
CA PHE A 108 12.56 21.66 -15.01
C PHE A 108 13.83 22.48 -15.23
N THR A 109 13.88 23.22 -16.33
CA THR A 109 14.96 24.16 -16.60
C THR A 109 14.84 25.38 -15.68
N ASP A 110 15.96 25.81 -15.11
CA ASP A 110 16.00 26.99 -14.24
C ASP A 110 15.54 28.24 -15.03
N PRO A 111 14.53 28.99 -14.56
CA PRO A 111 14.05 30.18 -15.25
C PRO A 111 15.14 31.24 -15.49
N ASN A 112 16.15 31.28 -14.61
CA ASN A 112 17.25 32.24 -14.67
C ASN A 112 18.47 31.74 -15.46
N ASP A 113 18.54 30.44 -15.75
CA ASP A 113 19.70 29.84 -16.42
C ASP A 113 19.26 28.58 -17.18
N SER A 114 19.06 28.72 -18.50
CA SER A 114 18.56 27.63 -19.32
C SER A 114 19.50 26.42 -19.44
N SER A 115 20.76 26.55 -18.99
CA SER A 115 21.73 25.43 -18.96
C SER A 115 21.58 24.55 -17.71
N LYS A 116 20.87 25.02 -16.68
CA LYS A 116 20.71 24.31 -15.41
C LYS A 116 19.35 23.62 -15.33
N THR A 117 19.37 22.36 -14.91
CA THR A 117 18.17 21.60 -14.57
C THR A 117 18.01 21.58 -13.05
N LYS A 118 16.82 21.93 -12.58
CA LYS A 118 16.42 21.83 -11.17
C LYS A 118 15.40 20.71 -11.00
N LEU A 119 15.39 20.15 -9.81
CA LEU A 119 14.45 19.11 -9.38
C LEU A 119 13.56 19.71 -8.30
N LYS A 120 12.25 19.56 -8.43
CA LYS A 120 11.28 19.96 -7.40
C LYS A 120 10.38 18.77 -7.09
N LEU A 121 10.26 18.49 -5.80
CA LEU A 121 9.30 17.53 -5.29
C LEU A 121 7.98 18.24 -4.99
N LEU A 122 6.88 17.62 -5.40
CA LEU A 122 5.51 18.05 -5.14
C LEU A 122 4.81 16.92 -4.40
N TYR A 123 4.39 17.21 -3.18
CA TYR A 123 3.67 16.25 -2.36
C TYR A 123 2.20 16.19 -2.76
N ASN A 124 1.71 14.97 -2.97
CA ASN A 124 0.31 14.73 -3.21
C ASN A 124 -0.43 14.56 -1.88
N ASN A 125 -1.07 15.63 -1.44
CA ASN A 125 -1.89 15.62 -0.22
C ASN A 125 -3.39 15.45 -0.52
N LEU A 126 -3.77 14.94 -1.69
CA LEU A 126 -5.17 14.62 -1.95
C LEU A 126 -5.63 13.57 -0.94
N TYR A 127 -6.75 13.86 -0.27
CA TYR A 127 -7.41 12.89 0.56
C TYR A 127 -8.19 11.96 -0.36
N ILE A 128 -7.71 10.72 -0.47
CA ILE A 128 -8.37 9.68 -1.24
C ILE A 128 -8.85 8.65 -0.22
N ASP A 129 -10.16 8.55 -0.12
CA ASP A 129 -10.85 7.48 0.61
C ASP A 129 -10.90 6.26 -0.31
N ALA A 130 -9.74 5.62 -0.51
CA ALA A 130 -9.59 4.40 -1.27
C ALA A 130 -8.48 3.56 -0.67
N PHE A 131 -8.64 2.25 -0.76
CA PHE A 131 -7.66 1.27 -0.33
C PHE A 131 -6.67 0.98 -1.45
N PHE A 132 -5.47 0.60 -1.07
CA PHE A 132 -4.43 0.18 -2.00
C PHE A 132 -3.73 -1.07 -1.50
N LEU A 133 -2.96 -1.69 -2.38
CA LEU A 133 -2.05 -2.79 -2.04
C LEU A 133 -0.67 -2.44 -2.60
N ASP A 134 0.34 -2.35 -1.73
CA ASP A 134 1.73 -2.18 -2.15
C ASP A 134 2.37 -3.56 -2.28
N THR A 135 2.92 -3.91 -3.42
CA THR A 135 3.44 -5.26 -3.69
C THR A 135 4.85 -5.20 -4.23
N ILE A 136 5.71 -6.08 -3.74
CA ILE A 136 7.06 -6.23 -4.26
C ILE A 136 7.42 -7.70 -4.36
N PHE A 137 7.99 -8.06 -5.50
CA PHE A 137 8.59 -9.34 -5.76
C PHE A 137 10.09 -9.20 -5.54
N SER A 138 10.59 -9.95 -4.56
CA SER A 138 12.00 -10.01 -4.21
C SER A 138 12.46 -11.45 -4.42
N PRO A 139 13.32 -11.75 -5.42
CA PRO A 139 13.99 -13.05 -5.44
C PRO A 139 14.78 -13.23 -4.13
N GLY A 140 14.73 -14.43 -3.57
CA GLY A 140 15.41 -14.74 -2.31
C GLY A 140 16.93 -14.63 -2.41
N ALA A 141 17.58 -14.68 -1.25
CA ALA A 141 19.04 -14.55 -1.10
C ALA A 141 19.87 -15.67 -1.77
N ASN A 142 19.23 -16.73 -2.30
CA ASN A 142 19.89 -17.81 -3.05
C ASN A 142 19.52 -17.77 -4.55
N SER A 143 19.33 -16.57 -5.09
CA SER A 143 19.16 -16.36 -6.53
C SER A 143 20.54 -16.11 -7.18
N THR A 144 20.67 -16.43 -8.46
CA THR A 144 21.90 -16.14 -9.24
C THR A 144 22.34 -14.68 -9.17
N LEU A 145 21.44 -13.75 -8.88
CA LEU A 145 21.76 -12.34 -8.65
C LEU A 145 22.31 -12.06 -7.24
N ALA A 146 21.93 -12.81 -6.21
CA ALA A 146 22.50 -12.66 -4.87
C ALA A 146 23.98 -13.07 -4.83
N ALA A 147 24.36 -14.06 -5.65
CA ALA A 147 25.74 -14.43 -5.89
C ALA A 147 26.60 -13.29 -6.48
N ILE A 148 25.99 -12.36 -7.23
CA ILE A 148 26.66 -11.16 -7.76
C ILE A 148 26.86 -10.11 -6.65
N SER A 149 25.95 -10.05 -5.68
CA SER A 149 26.01 -9.05 -4.60
C SER A 149 26.92 -9.43 -3.44
N GLY A 150 27.49 -10.64 -3.41
CA GLY A 150 28.47 -11.09 -2.41
C GLY A 150 27.97 -11.11 -0.96
N SER A 151 26.66 -11.01 -0.73
CA SER A 151 26.07 -11.04 0.60
C SER A 151 24.99 -12.13 0.67
N ASP A 152 25.16 -13.07 1.60
CA ASP A 152 24.27 -14.23 1.82
C ASP A 152 22.84 -13.85 2.25
N LYS A 153 22.54 -12.55 2.38
CA LYS A 153 21.24 -12.02 2.81
C LYS A 153 20.78 -10.78 2.03
N THR A 154 21.27 -10.57 0.82
CA THR A 154 20.78 -9.43 0.01
C THR A 154 19.43 -9.76 -0.61
N TYR A 155 18.38 -9.13 -0.10
CA TYR A 155 17.09 -9.06 -0.76
C TYR A 155 17.18 -8.05 -1.90
N ILE A 156 16.99 -8.52 -3.12
CA ILE A 156 17.10 -7.68 -4.30
C ILE A 156 15.72 -7.07 -4.60
N THR A 157 15.66 -5.75 -4.55
CA THR A 157 14.47 -4.98 -4.93
C THR A 157 14.56 -4.59 -6.42
N GLY A 158 13.44 -4.59 -7.14
CA GLY A 158 13.40 -4.10 -8.52
C GLY A 158 13.58 -5.18 -9.61
N PHE A 159 13.22 -6.43 -9.33
CA PHE A 159 13.16 -7.49 -10.35
C PHE A 159 12.14 -7.12 -11.44
N VAL A 160 12.53 -7.25 -12.70
CA VAL A 160 11.78 -6.77 -13.89
C VAL A 160 10.79 -7.83 -14.37
N GLY A 161 9.52 -7.45 -14.56
CA GLY A 161 8.51 -8.31 -15.16
C GLY A 161 7.60 -9.17 -14.25
N PRO A 162 7.76 -9.27 -12.91
CA PRO A 162 6.76 -9.89 -12.06
C PRO A 162 5.40 -9.25 -12.26
N THR A 163 4.38 -10.10 -12.39
CA THR A 163 3.01 -9.68 -12.58
C THR A 163 2.20 -10.09 -11.37
N PHE A 164 1.41 -9.15 -10.87
CA PHE A 164 0.48 -9.36 -9.78
C PHE A 164 -0.95 -9.22 -10.30
N LYS A 165 -1.84 -10.09 -9.82
CA LYS A 165 -3.28 -9.95 -10.05
C LYS A 165 -4.01 -10.04 -8.71
N ALA A 166 -4.91 -9.12 -8.45
CA ALA A 166 -5.74 -9.11 -7.26
C ALA A 166 -7.20 -9.23 -7.68
N VAL A 167 -7.92 -10.19 -7.08
CA VAL A 167 -9.36 -10.37 -7.24
C VAL A 167 -10.03 -9.93 -5.96
N LEU A 168 -10.92 -8.95 -6.10
CA LEU A 168 -11.68 -8.36 -5.01
C LEU A 168 -13.16 -8.67 -5.24
N ASN A 169 -13.88 -8.99 -4.16
CA ASN A 169 -15.34 -9.06 -4.20
C ASN A 169 -15.92 -7.73 -3.69
N ASP A 170 -16.80 -7.12 -4.48
CA ASP A 170 -17.57 -5.96 -4.04
C ASP A 170 -18.72 -6.39 -3.11
N LYS A 171 -19.30 -5.42 -2.39
CA LYS A 171 -20.48 -5.63 -1.53
C LYS A 171 -21.71 -6.08 -2.32
N ALA A 172 -21.78 -5.74 -3.62
CA ALA A 172 -22.83 -6.20 -4.53
C ALA A 172 -22.66 -7.67 -4.95
N GLY A 173 -21.53 -8.32 -4.61
CA GLY A 173 -21.20 -9.68 -5.04
C GLY A 173 -20.48 -9.76 -6.39
N ASP A 174 -20.15 -8.61 -6.99
CA ASP A 174 -19.40 -8.54 -8.24
C ASP A 174 -17.90 -8.71 -8.01
N TYR A 175 -17.24 -9.41 -8.93
CA TYR A 175 -15.78 -9.60 -8.90
C TYR A 175 -15.08 -8.49 -9.68
N HIS A 176 -14.15 -7.81 -9.01
CA HIS A 176 -13.23 -6.86 -9.63
C HIS A 176 -11.83 -7.45 -9.70
N MET A 177 -11.21 -7.33 -10.88
CA MET A 177 -9.86 -7.82 -11.11
C MET A 177 -8.94 -6.65 -11.40
N TYR A 178 -7.83 -6.61 -10.68
CA TYR A 178 -6.75 -5.66 -10.87
C TYR A 178 -5.50 -6.42 -11.28
N SER A 179 -4.74 -5.88 -12.23
CA SER A 179 -3.47 -6.46 -12.67
C SER A 179 -2.43 -5.36 -12.75
N ALA A 180 -1.23 -5.64 -12.24
CA ALA A 180 -0.12 -4.71 -12.29
C ALA A 180 1.20 -5.46 -12.45
N VAL A 181 2.21 -4.76 -12.94
CA VAL A 181 3.53 -5.34 -13.26
C VAL A 181 4.60 -4.55 -12.53
N GLN A 182 5.50 -5.26 -11.88
CA GLN A 182 6.69 -4.67 -11.27
C GLN A 182 7.74 -4.36 -12.33
N VAL A 183 8.22 -3.11 -12.30
CA VAL A 183 9.25 -2.57 -13.19
C VAL A 183 9.02 -3.05 -14.63
N PRO A 184 7.97 -2.56 -15.31
CA PRO A 184 7.57 -3.08 -16.63
C PRO A 184 8.61 -2.79 -17.72
N SER A 185 9.49 -1.80 -17.51
CA SER A 185 10.52 -1.43 -18.47
C SER A 185 11.74 -0.85 -17.76
N THR A 186 12.93 -1.13 -18.28
CA THR A 186 14.14 -0.37 -17.98
C THR A 186 14.30 0.70 -19.06
N SER A 187 14.45 1.96 -18.67
CA SER A 187 14.55 3.08 -19.63
C SER A 187 15.42 4.20 -19.05
N TYR A 188 16.02 5.00 -19.91
CA TYR A 188 17.06 5.97 -19.54
C TYR A 188 16.57 7.16 -18.68
N ARG A 189 15.26 7.44 -18.64
CA ARG A 189 14.70 8.63 -17.97
C ARG A 189 13.53 8.42 -17.00
N PRO A 190 12.62 7.44 -17.14
CA PRO A 190 11.56 7.26 -16.17
C PRO A 190 12.08 6.56 -14.91
N LEU A 191 11.88 7.16 -13.75
CA LEU A 191 12.08 6.50 -12.46
C LEU A 191 10.86 5.63 -12.17
N THR A 192 10.97 4.33 -12.43
CA THR A 192 9.93 3.35 -12.06
C THR A 192 10.05 2.98 -10.60
N LEU A 193 8.93 2.79 -9.92
CA LEU A 193 8.94 2.29 -8.54
C LEU A 193 9.46 0.85 -8.51
N PRO A 194 10.29 0.49 -7.51
CA PRO A 194 10.69 -0.90 -7.28
C PRO A 194 9.52 -1.75 -6.76
N THR A 195 8.48 -1.12 -6.19
CA THR A 195 7.24 -1.75 -5.78
C THR A 195 6.11 -1.39 -6.74
N THR A 196 5.02 -2.14 -6.66
CA THR A 196 3.83 -1.98 -7.51
C THR A 196 2.63 -1.70 -6.63
N ILE A 197 2.02 -0.54 -6.82
CA ILE A 197 0.83 -0.13 -6.08
C ILE A 197 -0.41 -0.46 -6.92
N ILE A 198 -1.32 -1.24 -6.33
CA ILE A 198 -2.63 -1.56 -6.90
C ILE A 198 -3.69 -0.77 -6.14
N GLY A 199 -4.39 0.14 -6.82
CA GLY A 199 -5.54 0.84 -6.24
C GLY A 199 -6.78 -0.06 -6.23
N LEU A 200 -7.29 -0.37 -5.05
CA LEU A 200 -8.46 -1.24 -4.86
C LEU A 200 -9.78 -0.46 -4.81
N GLY A 201 -9.72 0.87 -4.73
CA GLY A 201 -10.89 1.72 -4.60
C GLY A 201 -11.51 1.65 -3.21
N ARG A 202 -12.79 2.02 -3.11
CA ARG A 202 -13.54 1.94 -1.85
C ARG A 202 -14.04 0.52 -1.63
N THR A 203 -13.32 -0.24 -0.81
CA THR A 203 -13.73 -1.59 -0.43
C THR A 203 -13.42 -1.85 1.03
N ASN A 204 -14.33 -2.53 1.74
CA ASN A 204 -14.09 -2.99 3.12
C ASN A 204 -13.89 -4.51 3.17
N ASN A 205 -13.63 -5.12 2.02
CA ASN A 205 -13.47 -6.57 1.91
C ASN A 205 -12.00 -6.93 1.79
N TYR A 206 -11.67 -8.13 2.27
CA TYR A 206 -10.37 -8.73 1.98
C TYR A 206 -10.26 -9.08 0.49
N ILE A 207 -9.03 -9.13 0.00
CA ILE A 207 -8.75 -9.58 -1.36
C ILE A 207 -8.84 -11.11 -1.34
N SER A 208 -9.76 -11.66 -2.12
CA SER A 208 -10.05 -13.09 -2.10
C SER A 208 -8.89 -13.89 -2.68
N HIS A 209 -8.38 -13.46 -3.83
CA HIS A 209 -7.32 -14.14 -4.55
C HIS A 209 -6.25 -13.12 -4.98
N PHE A 210 -5.02 -13.35 -4.54
CA PHE A 210 -3.85 -12.60 -4.95
C PHE A 210 -2.89 -13.53 -5.68
N TYR A 211 -2.73 -13.32 -6.98
CA TYR A 211 -1.80 -14.05 -7.82
C TYR A 211 -0.51 -13.26 -7.94
N ALA A 212 0.62 -13.91 -7.66
CA ALA A 212 1.93 -13.38 -7.98
C ALA A 212 2.61 -14.33 -8.95
N GLY A 213 3.22 -13.79 -10.01
CA GLY A 213 3.90 -14.61 -10.99
C GLY A 213 5.09 -13.90 -11.63
N TYR A 214 6.02 -14.69 -12.15
CA TYR A 214 7.12 -14.21 -12.97
C TYR A 214 7.43 -15.22 -14.07
N SER A 215 7.92 -14.73 -15.20
CA SER A 215 8.36 -15.59 -16.30
C SER A 215 9.76 -16.13 -16.00
N SER A 216 9.92 -17.46 -16.02
CA SER A 216 11.21 -18.14 -15.93
C SER A 216 11.42 -19.02 -17.15
N LEU A 217 12.65 -19.04 -17.67
CA LEU A 217 13.02 -19.88 -18.81
C LEU A 217 13.24 -21.36 -18.43
N SER A 218 13.43 -21.65 -17.13
CA SER A 218 13.72 -23.01 -16.66
C SER A 218 12.46 -23.88 -16.67
N GLN A 219 12.54 -25.05 -17.34
CA GLN A 219 11.48 -26.05 -17.39
C GLN A 219 11.09 -26.64 -16.01
N GLU A 220 11.99 -26.56 -15.03
CA GLU A 220 11.74 -27.01 -13.65
C GLU A 220 10.86 -26.02 -12.86
N LEU A 221 10.75 -24.77 -13.32
CA LEU A 221 9.97 -23.69 -12.73
C LEU A 221 8.57 -23.52 -13.37
N ARG A 222 7.97 -24.64 -13.82
CA ARG A 222 6.59 -24.70 -14.37
C ARG A 222 5.46 -24.23 -13.40
N GLY A 223 5.81 -23.69 -12.23
CA GLY A 223 4.92 -23.05 -11.27
C GLY A 223 5.13 -21.54 -11.14
N GLY A 224 5.41 -20.83 -12.24
CA GLY A 224 5.70 -19.38 -12.27
C GLY A 224 4.57 -18.46 -11.81
N VAL A 225 3.46 -19.00 -11.28
CA VAL A 225 2.36 -18.26 -10.66
C VAL A 225 1.98 -18.95 -9.35
N ARG A 226 1.77 -18.17 -8.29
CA ARG A 226 1.20 -18.62 -7.01
C ARG A 226 0.01 -17.79 -6.62
N LEU A 227 -0.95 -18.49 -6.02
CA LEU A 227 -2.15 -17.93 -5.41
C LEU A 227 -1.92 -17.80 -3.90
N PHE A 228 -2.28 -16.64 -3.37
CA PHE A 228 -2.42 -16.35 -1.96
C PHE A 228 -3.83 -15.86 -1.70
N GLU A 229 -4.42 -16.24 -0.57
CA GLU A 229 -5.81 -15.91 -0.22
C GLU A 229 -5.85 -15.09 1.06
N GLY A 230 -6.92 -14.32 1.26
CA GLY A 230 -7.16 -13.61 2.52
C GLY A 230 -6.25 -12.41 2.76
N ILE A 231 -5.90 -11.66 1.70
CA ILE A 231 -5.02 -10.51 1.85
C ILE A 231 -5.78 -9.29 2.36
N ILE A 232 -5.17 -8.61 3.35
CA ILE A 232 -5.72 -7.40 3.96
C ILE A 232 -5.36 -6.18 3.09
N PRO A 233 -6.32 -5.31 2.73
CA PRO A 233 -6.04 -4.04 2.06
C PRO A 233 -5.13 -3.12 2.90
N ASN A 234 -4.54 -2.10 2.27
CA ASN A 234 -3.58 -1.17 2.90
C ASN A 234 -2.38 -1.87 3.56
N SER A 235 -2.01 -3.04 3.04
CA SER A 235 -0.82 -3.76 3.45
C SER A 235 0.24 -3.72 2.35
N LYS A 236 1.49 -3.90 2.78
CA LYS A 236 2.64 -4.09 1.92
C LYS A 236 2.97 -5.57 1.85
N LEU A 237 2.97 -6.13 0.65
CA LEU A 237 3.26 -7.52 0.38
C LEU A 237 4.67 -7.67 -0.17
N VAL A 238 5.42 -8.60 0.39
CA VAL A 238 6.69 -9.04 -0.17
C VAL A 238 6.59 -10.51 -0.55
N VAL A 239 6.70 -10.77 -1.85
CA VAL A 239 6.63 -12.11 -2.43
C VAL A 239 8.04 -12.63 -2.67
N TYR A 240 8.32 -13.81 -2.13
CA TYR A 240 9.57 -14.53 -2.31
C TYR A 240 9.31 -15.86 -3.03
N PRO A 241 9.82 -16.03 -4.26
CA PRO A 241 9.93 -17.36 -4.85
C PRO A 241 11.07 -18.10 -4.13
N LEU A 242 10.80 -19.18 -3.38
CA LEU A 242 11.88 -20.04 -2.91
C LEU A 242 12.19 -21.05 -4.01
N THR A 243 13.39 -20.92 -4.57
CA THR A 243 14.04 -21.92 -5.40
C THR A 243 14.94 -22.74 -4.48
N ASP A 244 14.71 -24.05 -4.42
CA ASP A 244 15.43 -25.04 -3.59
C ASP A 244 15.10 -25.11 -2.08
N ARG A 245 14.25 -26.09 -1.74
CA ARG A 245 14.63 -27.05 -0.68
C ARG A 245 15.48 -28.10 -1.42
N GLY A 246 16.73 -28.31 -1.03
CA GLY A 246 17.64 -29.27 -1.66
C GLY A 246 17.24 -30.76 -1.53
N ASP A 247 15.94 -31.08 -1.57
CA ASP A 247 15.36 -32.42 -1.42
C ASP A 247 14.51 -32.86 -2.64
N GLY A 248 14.58 -32.14 -3.76
CA GLY A 248 13.81 -32.46 -4.96
C GLY A 248 12.31 -32.19 -4.86
N SER A 249 11.82 -31.58 -3.77
CA SER A 249 10.41 -31.22 -3.58
C SER A 249 10.16 -29.72 -3.78
N SER A 250 9.48 -29.42 -4.90
CA SER A 250 8.67 -28.25 -5.25
C SER A 250 8.92 -26.91 -4.52
N SER A 251 9.34 -25.92 -5.31
CA SER A 251 9.28 -24.45 -5.09
C SER A 251 8.17 -23.94 -4.14
N ALA A 252 8.46 -23.84 -2.85
CA ALA A 252 7.61 -23.14 -1.90
C ALA A 252 7.70 -21.63 -2.15
N TRP A 253 6.59 -20.89 -2.14
CA TRP A 253 6.67 -19.42 -2.18
C TRP A 253 6.28 -18.89 -0.81
N LYS A 254 6.97 -17.83 -0.38
CA LYS A 254 6.68 -17.17 0.88
C LYS A 254 6.12 -15.78 0.60
N LEU A 255 4.96 -15.49 1.18
CA LEU A 255 4.39 -14.17 1.23
C LEU A 255 4.61 -13.59 2.63
N MET A 256 5.20 -12.40 2.71
CA MET A 256 5.23 -11.62 3.94
C MET A 256 4.29 -10.44 3.78
N LEU A 257 3.42 -10.24 4.76
CA LEU A 257 2.49 -9.13 4.84
C LEU A 257 2.95 -8.18 5.94
N PHE A 258 3.21 -6.94 5.57
CA PHE A 258 3.53 -5.85 6.47
C PHE A 258 2.34 -4.90 6.52
N LEU A 259 1.85 -4.62 7.72
CA LEU A 259 0.83 -3.60 7.90
C LEU A 259 1.53 -2.24 7.88
N ASN A 260 0.96 -1.28 7.15
CA ASN A 260 1.50 0.07 7.18
C ASN A 260 1.33 0.64 8.59
N GLU A 261 2.31 1.42 9.04
CA GLU A 261 2.31 2.01 10.37
C GLU A 261 1.23 3.09 10.42
N ASN A 262 0.04 2.72 10.87
CA ASN A 262 -0.98 3.69 11.21
C ASN A 262 -0.64 4.25 12.60
N SER A 263 -0.39 5.55 12.67
CA SER A 263 -0.14 6.28 13.93
C SER A 263 -1.15 5.98 15.06
N ASN A 264 -2.34 5.50 14.71
CA ASN A 264 -3.40 5.19 15.65
C ASN A 264 -3.38 3.76 16.20
N VAL A 265 -2.50 2.86 15.72
CA VAL A 265 -2.48 1.45 16.18
C VAL A 265 -2.25 1.35 17.68
N LEU A 266 -1.32 2.14 18.23
CA LEU A 266 -1.05 2.13 19.67
C LEU A 266 -2.26 2.58 20.49
N TYR A 267 -2.99 3.60 20.04
CA TYR A 267 -4.22 4.05 20.69
C TYR A 267 -5.30 2.98 20.64
N ILE A 268 -5.46 2.30 19.50
CA ILE A 268 -6.40 1.17 19.36
C ILE A 268 -6.03 0.06 20.35
N CYS A 269 -4.77 -0.38 20.37
CA CYS A 269 -4.29 -1.39 21.33
C CYS A 269 -4.51 -0.97 22.79
N ALA A 270 -4.28 0.30 23.13
CA ALA A 270 -4.52 0.82 24.46
C ALA A 270 -6.01 0.75 24.84
N THR A 271 -6.91 1.21 23.95
CA THR A 271 -8.36 1.14 24.19
C THR A 271 -8.85 -0.30 24.36
N PHE A 272 -8.39 -1.24 23.51
CA PHE A 272 -8.71 -2.66 23.65
C PHE A 272 -8.21 -3.26 24.97
N SER A 273 -7.00 -2.88 25.40
CA SER A 273 -6.43 -3.35 26.66
C SER A 273 -7.23 -2.86 27.86
N VAL A 274 -7.67 -1.60 27.86
CA VAL A 274 -8.56 -1.03 28.89
C VAL A 274 -9.90 -1.77 28.93
N LEU A 275 -10.48 -2.07 27.76
CA LEU A 275 -11.75 -2.79 27.65
C LEU A 275 -11.64 -4.23 28.18
N MET A 276 -10.57 -4.93 27.85
CA MET A 276 -10.27 -6.27 28.36
C MET A 276 -10.08 -6.27 29.88
N LEU A 277 -9.37 -5.28 30.42
CA LEU A 277 -9.15 -5.15 31.85
C LEU A 277 -10.47 -4.88 32.59
N LEU A 278 -11.32 -4.00 32.04
CA LEU A 278 -12.64 -3.70 32.61
C LEU A 278 -13.53 -4.96 32.64
N LEU A 279 -13.59 -5.72 31.55
CA LEU A 279 -14.32 -6.99 31.52
C LEU A 279 -13.77 -7.98 32.54
N THR A 280 -12.45 -8.07 32.68
CA THR A 280 -11.81 -8.96 33.66
C THR A 280 -12.20 -8.58 35.09
N ILE A 281 -12.25 -7.27 35.41
CA ILE A 281 -12.69 -6.79 36.73
C ILE A 281 -14.15 -7.19 36.98
N VAL A 282 -15.04 -6.95 36.02
CA VAL A 282 -16.47 -7.28 36.15
C VAL A 282 -16.66 -8.78 36.39
N ILE A 283 -15.98 -9.62 35.60
CA ILE A 283 -16.01 -11.08 35.75
C ILE A 283 -15.48 -11.49 37.12
N PHE A 284 -14.38 -10.90 37.57
CA PHE A 284 -13.78 -11.22 38.87
C PHE A 284 -14.68 -10.83 40.05
N VAL A 285 -15.34 -9.67 39.98
CA VAL A 285 -16.30 -9.22 41.00
C VAL A 285 -17.50 -10.18 41.05
N LEU A 286 -18.06 -10.53 39.90
CA LEU A 286 -19.17 -11.49 39.82
C LEU A 286 -18.76 -12.86 40.38
N TYR A 287 -17.57 -13.36 40.02
CA TYR A 287 -17.04 -14.61 40.55
C TYR A 287 -16.87 -14.59 42.08
N LYS A 288 -16.40 -13.46 42.64
CA LYS A 288 -16.27 -13.32 44.11
C LYS A 288 -17.62 -13.30 44.82
N ILE A 289 -18.61 -12.65 44.22
CA ILE A 289 -19.98 -12.61 44.74
C ILE A 289 -20.57 -14.03 44.74
N GLU A 290 -20.48 -14.75 43.61
CA GLU A 290 -20.94 -16.14 43.48
C GLU A 290 -20.24 -17.08 44.47
N ALA A 291 -18.90 -17.00 44.55
CA ALA A 291 -18.13 -17.79 45.51
C ALA A 291 -18.47 -17.47 46.98
N GLY A 292 -19.03 -16.29 47.25
CA GLY A 292 -19.57 -15.91 48.55
C GLY A 292 -20.89 -16.63 48.86
N TYR A 293 -21.80 -16.69 47.88
CA TYR A 293 -23.08 -17.38 48.02
C TYR A 293 -22.91 -18.90 48.19
N ASP A 294 -22.04 -19.53 47.39
CA ASP A 294 -21.73 -20.97 47.49
C ASP A 294 -21.26 -21.40 48.89
N LYS A 295 -20.48 -20.56 49.56
CA LYS A 295 -20.00 -20.86 50.92
C LYS A 295 -21.13 -20.84 51.94
N ARG A 296 -22.12 -19.96 51.76
CA ARG A 296 -23.27 -19.86 52.66
C ARG A 296 -24.18 -21.08 52.51
N GLU A 297 -24.47 -21.51 51.28
CA GLU A 297 -25.26 -22.72 51.04
C GLU A 297 -24.59 -23.98 51.60
N LYS A 298 -23.27 -24.13 51.42
CA LYS A 298 -22.53 -25.28 51.99
C LYS A 298 -22.57 -25.31 53.51
N LEU A 299 -22.50 -24.15 54.17
CA LEU A 299 -22.63 -24.07 55.63
C LEU A 299 -24.03 -24.44 56.10
N GLU A 300 -25.07 -23.99 55.39
CA GLU A 300 -26.46 -24.35 55.69
C GLU A 300 -26.71 -25.86 55.51
N GLN A 301 -26.18 -26.47 54.45
CA GLN A 301 -26.26 -27.92 54.24
C GLN A 301 -25.54 -28.72 55.33
N LEU A 302 -24.33 -28.32 55.72
CA LEU A 302 -23.61 -28.96 56.81
C LEU A 302 -24.36 -28.82 58.15
N HIS A 303 -24.96 -27.66 58.41
CA HIS A 303 -25.73 -27.43 59.63
C HIS A 303 -27.01 -28.27 59.64
N ALA A 304 -27.70 -28.39 58.49
CA ALA A 304 -28.88 -29.24 58.35
C ALA A 304 -28.56 -30.73 58.58
N ILE A 305 -27.44 -31.23 58.04
CA ILE A 305 -27.01 -32.64 58.24
C ILE A 305 -26.65 -32.90 59.72
N ASN A 306 -26.03 -31.93 60.39
CA ASN A 306 -25.66 -32.09 61.81
C ASN A 306 -26.88 -32.12 62.74
N PHE A 307 -28.00 -31.49 62.35
CA PHE A 307 -29.26 -31.53 63.07
C PHE A 307 -30.09 -32.80 62.80
N ASP A 308 -29.92 -33.43 61.63
CA ASP A 308 -30.63 -34.67 61.27
C ASP A 308 -29.99 -35.92 61.90
N ALA A 309 -28.76 -35.81 62.39
CA ALA A 309 -27.99 -36.89 63.01
C ALA A 309 -28.11 -36.98 64.55
N LEU A 310 -28.86 -36.08 65.19
CA LEU A 310 -29.03 -35.95 66.64
C LEU A 310 -30.47 -36.27 67.06
#